data_AF-A0AA35UNP9-F1
#
_entry.id   AF-A0AA35UNP9-F1
#
_cell.length_a   1.000
_cell.length_b   1.000
_cell.length_c   1.000
_cell.angle_alpha   90.00
_cell.angle_beta   90.00
_cell.angle_gamma   90.00
#
_symmetry.space_group_name_H-M   'P 1'
#
loop_
_entity.id
_entity.type
_entity.pdbx_description
1 polymer ?
#
loop_
_entity_poly.entity_id
_entity_poly.type
_entity_poly.pdbx_seq_one_letter_code
_entity_poly.pdbx_strand_id
1 'polypeptide(L)' 'MAELARTIEGRMVISVNDIPEMRAAFEGLPTKHADLCYSVGGGKRSRRSSDELIIRSWA' A
#
# COMPACT_ATOMS: atom_id res chain seq x y z
N MET A 1 12.37 -4.27 -1.74
CA MET A 1 11.61 -3.79 -0.56
C MET A 1 10.75 -4.89 0.07
N ALA A 2 9.94 -5.62 -0.72
CA ALA A 2 9.12 -6.71 -0.18
C ALA A 2 9.93 -7.83 0.50
N GLU A 3 11.09 -8.20 -0.05
CA GLU A 3 11.98 -9.19 0.57
C GLU A 3 12.55 -8.70 1.91
N LEU A 4 12.99 -7.45 1.98
CA LEU A 4 13.43 -6.81 3.22
C LEU A 4 12.31 -6.80 4.27
N ALA A 5 11.07 -6.50 3.87
CA ALA A 5 9.92 -6.53 4.77
C ALA A 5 9.60 -7.94 5.29
N ARG A 6 10.00 -9.00 4.57
CA ARG A 6 9.87 -10.40 5.01
C ARG A 6 10.99 -10.84 5.96
N THR A 7 12.20 -10.28 5.83
CA THR A 7 13.37 -10.70 6.59
C THR A 7 13.77 -9.75 7.72
N ILE A 8 13.06 -8.63 7.89
CA ILE A 8 13.38 -7.64 8.92
C ILE A 8 12.99 -8.17 10.31
N GLU A 9 13.96 -8.22 11.23
CA GLU A 9 13.72 -8.58 12.64
C GLU A 9 12.98 -7.46 13.41
N GLY A 10 12.94 -6.26 12.84
CA GLY A 10 12.23 -5.10 13.36
C GLY A 10 10.79 -4.95 12.84
N ARG A 11 10.08 -3.95 13.39
CA ARG A 11 8.73 -3.57 12.93
C ARG A 11 8.84 -2.59 11.76
N MET A 12 8.34 -2.97 10.59
CA MET A 12 8.31 -2.15 9.39
C MET A 12 6.87 -1.92 8.93
N VAL A 13 6.51 -0.66 8.67
CA VAL A 13 5.25 -0.27 8.04
C VAL A 13 5.56 0.34 6.69
N ILE A 14 4.86 -0.12 5.66
CA ILE A 14 4.96 0.39 4.31
C ILE A 14 3.58 0.88 3.89
N SER A 15 3.48 2.15 3.50
CA SER A 15 2.30 2.68 2.79
C SER A 15 2.67 2.84 1.31
N VAL A 16 1.90 2.21 0.43
CA VAL A 16 2.00 2.34 -1.02
C VAL A 16 0.62 2.47 -1.63
N ASN A 17 0.55 3.02 -2.85
CA ASN A 17 -0.70 3.02 -3.61
C ASN A 17 -1.13 1.59 -3.92
N ASP A 18 -2.44 1.37 -3.91
CA ASP A 18 -3.07 0.10 -4.24
C ASP A 18 -3.11 -0.09 -5.76
N ILE A 19 -2.01 -0.62 -6.28
CA ILE A 19 -1.89 -1.07 -7.66
C ILE A 19 -1.67 -2.59 -7.70
N PRO A 20 -2.12 -3.29 -8.76
CA PRO A 20 -1.98 -4.75 -8.87
C PRO A 20 -0.56 -5.26 -8.61
N GLU A 21 0.46 -4.50 -9.05
CA GLU A 21 1.87 -4.81 -8.87
C GLU A 21 2.29 -4.81 -7.39
N MET A 22 1.75 -3.90 -6.57
CA MET A 22 2.06 -3.85 -5.13
C MET A 22 1.36 -4.98 -4.39
N ARG A 23 0.13 -5.34 -4.77
CA ARG A 23 -0.56 -6.51 -4.23
C ARG A 23 0.24 -7.78 -4.45
N ALA A 24 0.79 -7.98 -5.65
CA ALA A 24 1.63 -9.14 -5.98
C ALA A 24 2.98 -9.10 -5.24
N ALA A 25 3.65 -7.93 -5.18
CA ALA A 25 4.96 -7.83 -4.55
C ALA A 25 4.94 -8.14 -3.04
N PHE A 26 3.87 -7.72 -2.36
CA PHE A 26 3.69 -7.86 -0.91
C PHE A 26 2.71 -8.99 -0.53
N GLU A 27 2.39 -9.88 -1.48
CA GLU A 27 1.61 -11.08 -1.22
C GLU A 27 2.26 -11.91 -0.10
N GLY A 28 1.44 -12.38 0.83
CA GLY A 28 1.88 -13.15 2.00
C GLY A 28 2.32 -12.32 3.22
N LEU A 29 2.35 -10.98 3.13
CA LEU A 29 2.53 -10.10 4.30
C LEU A 29 1.19 -9.54 4.81
N PRO A 30 1.03 -9.33 6.14
CA PRO A 30 -0.13 -8.66 6.70
C PRO A 30 -0.36 -7.30 6.04
N THR A 31 -1.42 -7.23 5.23
CA THR A 31 -1.73 -6.05 4.41
C THR A 31 -3.15 -5.57 4.71
N LYS A 32 -3.30 -4.27 4.93
CA LYS A 32 -4.58 -3.61 5.18
C LYS A 32 -4.87 -2.63 4.06
N HIS A 33 -6.01 -2.79 3.39
CA HIS A 33 -6.55 -1.79 2.48
C HIS A 33 -7.00 -0.56 3.27
N ALA A 34 -6.59 0.60 2.80
CA ALA A 34 -7.04 1.89 3.28
C ALA A 34 -7.61 2.66 2.09
N ASP A 35 -8.93 2.85 2.06
CA ASP A 35 -9.55 3.68 1.04
C ASP A 35 -9.18 5.15 1.30
N LEU A 36 -8.33 5.74 0.46
CA LEU A 36 -8.11 7.17 0.50
C LEU A 36 -8.78 7.88 -0.68
N CYS A 37 -9.67 8.81 -0.33
CA CYS A 37 -10.17 9.80 -1.27
C CYS A 37 -9.25 11.02 -1.24
N TYR A 38 -8.00 10.91 -1.72
CA TYR A 38 -7.16 12.09 -1.92
C TYR A 38 -7.45 12.72 -3.29
N SER A 39 -7.84 14.00 -3.28
CA SER A 39 -8.02 14.80 -4.49
C SER A 39 -6.68 15.35 -4.97
N VAL A 40 -5.88 14.55 -5.68
CA VAL A 40 -4.67 15.04 -6.36
C VAL A 40 -4.99 15.31 -7.83
N GLY A 41 -5.17 16.60 -8.17
CA GLY A 41 -5.39 17.04 -9.54
C GLY A 41 -6.30 18.25 -9.60
N GLY A 42 -5.72 19.42 -9.81
CA GLY A 42 -6.48 20.61 -10.17
C GLY A 42 -7.38 20.34 -11.36
N GLY A 43 -8.65 20.72 -11.25
CA GLY A 43 -9.57 20.81 -12.39
C GLY A 43 -10.27 19.51 -12.80
N LYS A 44 -11.50 19.35 -12.30
CA LYS A 44 -12.68 18.83 -13.02
C LYS A 44 -12.66 17.46 -13.71
N ARG A 45 -11.63 16.62 -13.65
CA ARG A 45 -11.72 15.24 -14.17
C ARG A 45 -11.20 14.22 -13.18
N SER A 46 -12.06 13.22 -12.92
CA SER A 46 -11.81 11.97 -12.21
C SER A 46 -11.46 12.06 -10.73
N ARG A 47 -12.47 11.92 -9.86
CA ARG A 47 -12.33 11.28 -8.55
C ARG A 47 -11.82 9.84 -8.75
N ARG A 48 -10.52 9.65 -9.02
CA ARG A 48 -9.94 8.32 -8.85
C ARG A 48 -9.86 8.08 -7.35
N SER A 49 -10.76 7.24 -6.83
CA SER A 49 -10.51 6.55 -5.57
C SER A 49 -9.11 6.00 -5.66
N SER A 50 -8.23 6.52 -4.81
CA SER A 50 -6.85 6.10 -4.81
C SER A 50 -6.70 5.29 -3.56
N ASP A 51 -6.94 4.00 -3.72
CA ASP A 51 -6.87 3.07 -2.62
C ASP A 51 -5.38 2.97 -2.23
N GLU A 52 -5.07 2.92 -0.94
CA GLU A 52 -3.72 2.68 -0.42
C GLU A 52 -3.65 1.31 0.23
N LEU A 53 -2.44 0.74 0.22
CA LEU A 53 -2.07 -0.49 0.89
C LEU A 53 -1.13 -0.17 2.04
N ILE A 54 -1.55 -0.54 3.25
CA ILE A 54 -0.71 -0.51 4.44
C ILE A 54 -0.21 -1.92 4.69
N ILE A 55 1.07 -2.19 4.41
CA ILE A 55 1.73 -3.46 4.65
C ILE A 55 2.52 -3.38 5.96
N ARG A 56 2.47 -4.44 6.75
CA ARG A 56 3.21 -4.55 8.02
C ARG A 56 4.07 -5.80 7.98
N SER A 57 5.29 -5.72 8.52
CA SER A 57 6.17 -6.90 8.69
C SER A 57 5.78 -7.79 9.87
N TRP A 58 4.72 -7.44 10.60
CA TRP A 58 4.25 -8.18 11.77
C TRP A 58 2.72 -8.34 11.74
N ALA A 59 2.21 -9.40 12.37
CA ALA A 59 0.79 -9.70 12.53
C ALA A 59 0.18 -8.93 13.72
#